data_AF-A0A450SU65-F1
#
_entry.id   AF-A0A450SU65-F1
#
_cell.length_a   1.000
_cell.length_b   1.000
_cell.length_c   1.000
_cell.angle_alpha   90.00
_cell.angle_beta   90.00
_cell.angle_gamma   90.00
#
_symmetry.space_group_name_H-M   'P 1'
#
loop_
_entity.id
_entity.type
_entity.pdbx_description
1 polymer ?
#
loop_
_entity_poly.entity_id
_entity_poly.type
_entity_poly.pdbx_seq_one_letter_code
_entity_poly.pdbx_strand_id
1 'polypeptide(L)'
;MNDFSSSPISDERDEYPKVTQADLDRARFRVGFRPAPRRQSITLSLDANLIDYFKSKAGERGYQILINETLRQAKEREEFKNTTATMDHP
;
A
#
# COMPACT_ATOMS: atom_id res chain seq x y z
N MET A 1 -22.30 3.80 41.51
CA MET A 1 -21.16 4.27 40.70
C MET A 1 -19.96 3.44 41.11
N ASN A 2 -19.42 2.62 40.21
CA ASN A 2 -18.13 1.94 40.46
C ASN A 2 -17.10 2.56 39.52
N ASP A 3 -16.15 3.22 40.17
CA ASP A 3 -15.11 4.05 39.61
C ASP A 3 -13.99 3.20 39.00
N PHE A 4 -13.61 3.56 37.77
CA PHE A 4 -12.31 3.30 37.11
C PHE A 4 -11.61 1.97 37.42
N SER A 5 -12.01 0.91 36.73
CA SER A 5 -11.12 -0.22 36.49
C SER A 5 -10.06 0.20 35.45
N SER A 6 -8.96 0.77 35.94
CA SER A 6 -7.72 0.88 35.18
C SER A 6 -6.68 0.07 35.93
N SER A 7 -6.44 -1.16 35.46
CA SER A 7 -5.33 -1.96 35.96
C SER A 7 -4.02 -1.23 35.66
N PRO A 8 -3.08 -1.12 36.61
CA PRO A 8 -1.74 -0.63 36.32
C PRO A 8 -1.08 -1.57 35.31
N ILE A 9 -0.61 -1.01 34.20
CA ILE A 9 0.28 -1.70 33.28
C ILE A 9 1.57 -1.97 34.06
N SER A 10 1.72 -3.18 34.60
CA SER A 10 2.91 -3.59 35.35
C SER A 10 4.06 -3.80 34.36
N ASP A 11 4.96 -2.83 34.24
CA ASP A 11 6.25 -2.95 33.51
C ASP A 11 7.08 -4.15 34.03
N GLU A 12 6.91 -4.53 35.30
CA GLU A 12 7.68 -5.61 35.95
C GLU A 12 7.39 -7.03 35.46
N ARG A 13 6.30 -7.23 34.70
CA ARG A 13 5.93 -8.55 34.14
C ARG A 13 6.17 -8.65 32.64
N ASP A 14 6.67 -7.59 32.01
CA ASP A 14 6.99 -7.64 30.59
C ASP A 14 8.38 -8.27 30.41
N GLU A 15 8.39 -9.59 30.30
CA GLU A 15 9.59 -10.40 30.04
C GLU A 15 10.13 -10.18 28.60
N TYR A 16 9.37 -9.46 27.75
CA TYR A 16 9.81 -9.15 26.40
C TYR A 16 10.86 -8.03 26.39
N PRO A 17 11.89 -8.15 25.54
CA PRO A 17 12.83 -7.07 25.32
C PRO A 17 12.09 -5.85 24.78
N LYS A 18 12.42 -4.66 25.30
CA LYS A 18 11.87 -3.39 24.80
C LYS A 18 12.16 -3.26 23.31
N VAL A 19 11.14 -2.93 22.53
CA VAL A 19 11.28 -2.68 21.09
C VAL A 19 12.27 -1.54 20.89
N THR A 20 13.37 -1.83 20.20
CA THR A 20 14.42 -0.84 19.91
C THR A 20 14.24 -0.24 18.51
N GLN A 21 14.88 0.91 18.26
CA GLN A 21 14.91 1.51 16.92
C GLN A 21 15.52 0.54 15.89
N ALA A 22 16.52 -0.26 16.27
CA ALA A 22 17.14 -1.26 15.40
C ALA A 22 16.15 -2.37 14.98
N ASP A 23 15.10 -2.63 15.77
CA ASP A 23 14.06 -3.58 15.43
C ASP A 23 13.09 -3.00 14.39
N LEU A 24 12.80 -1.70 14.47
CA LEU A 24 12.02 -0.98 13.47
C LEU A 24 12.80 -0.83 12.15
N ASP A 25 14.10 -0.56 12.22
CA ASP A 25 14.93 -0.36 11.03
C ASP A 25 15.07 -1.66 10.21
N ARG A 26 15.04 -2.82 10.88
CA ARG A 26 15.05 -4.15 10.25
C ARG A 26 13.66 -4.63 9.83
N ALA A 27 12.59 -3.90 10.17
CA ALA A 27 11.22 -4.31 9.87
C ALA A 27 10.95 -4.34 8.37
N ARG A 28 10.27 -5.39 7.90
CA ARG A 28 9.84 -5.54 6.49
C ARG A 28 8.34 -5.32 6.38
N PHE A 29 7.94 -4.38 5.53
CA PHE A 29 6.53 -4.13 5.24
C PHE A 29 5.92 -5.35 4.54
N ARG A 30 4.82 -5.87 5.10
CA ARG A 30 4.12 -7.07 4.63
C ARG A 30 2.62 -6.84 4.62
N VAL A 31 1.94 -7.37 3.61
CA VAL A 31 0.47 -7.43 3.51
C VAL A 31 0.09 -8.89 3.29
N GLY A 32 -0.78 -9.45 4.14
CA GLY A 32 -1.11 -10.88 4.08
C GLY A 32 0.10 -11.81 4.19
N PHE A 33 1.06 -11.47 5.06
CA PHE A 33 2.35 -12.16 5.25
C PHE A 33 3.31 -12.16 4.05
N ARG A 34 2.94 -11.55 2.92
CA ARG A 34 3.82 -11.38 1.76
C ARG A 34 4.55 -10.04 1.83
N PRO A 35 5.87 -9.98 1.55
CA PRO A 35 6.57 -8.71 1.37
C PRO A 35 5.83 -7.84 0.35
N ALA A 36 5.48 -6.62 0.73
CA ALA A 36 4.76 -5.70 -0.12
C ALA A 36 5.62 -4.48 -0.41
N PRO A 37 5.60 -3.95 -1.65
CA PRO A 37 6.24 -2.68 -1.93
C PRO A 37 5.55 -1.57 -1.13
N ARG A 38 6.36 -0.64 -0.60
CA ARG A 38 5.83 0.54 0.07
C ARG A 38 5.25 1.49 -0.97
N ARG A 39 4.14 2.15 -0.62
CA ARG A 39 3.58 3.22 -1.46
C ARG A 39 4.62 4.33 -1.57
N GLN A 40 5.02 4.66 -2.79
CA GLN A 40 5.86 5.83 -3.08
C GLN A 40 4.96 7.00 -3.47
N SER A 41 5.24 8.18 -2.91
CA SER A 41 4.58 9.42 -3.30
C SER A 41 5.51 10.16 -4.25
N ILE A 42 5.03 10.40 -5.47
CA ILE A 42 5.76 11.16 -6.50
C ILE A 42 4.90 12.32 -6.97
N THR A 43 5.54 13.40 -7.42
CA THR A 43 4.86 14.49 -8.12
C THR A 43 4.88 14.16 -9.61
N LEU A 44 3.70 14.03 -10.21
CA LEU A 44 3.53 13.76 -11.64
C LEU A 44 2.58 14.80 -12.24
N SER A 45 2.96 15.35 -13.39
CA SER A 45 2.06 16.21 -14.17
C SER A 45 1.16 15.34 -15.05
N LEU A 46 -0.15 15.58 -15.00
CA LEU A 46 -1.16 14.90 -15.79
C LEU A 46 -2.04 15.95 -16.47
N ASP A 47 -2.57 15.61 -17.65
CA ASP A 47 -3.49 16.49 -18.37
C ASP A 47 -4.74 16.80 -17.53
N ALA A 48 -5.16 18.06 -17.56
CA ALA A 48 -6.31 18.53 -16.79
C ALA A 48 -7.58 17.72 -17.10
N ASN A 49 -7.83 17.42 -18.38
CA ASN A 49 -8.97 16.63 -18.83
C ASN A 49 -9.00 15.23 -18.18
N LEU A 50 -7.83 14.62 -17.99
CA LEU A 50 -7.72 13.30 -17.40
C LEU A 50 -7.98 13.35 -15.89
N ILE A 51 -7.45 14.38 -15.23
CA ILE A 51 -7.71 14.62 -13.80
C ILE A 51 -9.21 14.79 -13.56
N ASP A 52 -9.89 15.58 -14.40
CA ASP A 52 -11.33 15.83 -14.26
C ASP A 52 -12.17 14.58 -14.54
N TYR A 53 -11.78 13.76 -15.50
CA TYR A 53 -12.37 12.44 -15.73
C TYR A 53 -12.29 11.56 -14.47
N PHE A 54 -11.10 11.44 -13.87
CA PHE A 54 -10.93 10.61 -12.67
C PHE A 54 -11.61 11.21 -11.44
N LYS A 55 -11.64 12.53 -11.29
CA LYS A 55 -12.42 13.20 -10.22
C LYS A 55 -13.91 12.91 -10.34
N SER A 56 -14.46 12.99 -11.56
CA SER A 56 -15.89 12.70 -11.81
C SER A 56 -16.24 11.24 -11.53
N LYS A 57 -15.28 10.33 -11.76
CA LYS A 57 -15.45 8.88 -11.56
C LYS A 57 -15.18 8.41 -10.13
N ALA A 58 -14.42 9.19 -9.35
CA ALA A 58 -13.87 8.78 -8.05
C ALA A 58 -14.91 8.56 -6.95
N GLY A 59 -16.02 9.30 -6.97
CA GLY A 59 -16.96 9.33 -5.85
C GLY A 59 -16.21 9.44 -4.51
N GLU A 60 -16.49 8.52 -3.59
CA GLU A 60 -15.86 8.44 -2.26
C GLU A 60 -14.47 7.78 -2.25
N ARG A 61 -14.10 7.00 -3.28
CA ARG A 61 -12.84 6.24 -3.32
C ARG A 61 -11.61 7.12 -3.58
N GLY A 62 -11.82 8.39 -3.97
CA GLY A 62 -10.74 9.33 -4.26
C GLY A 62 -10.05 9.05 -5.60
N TYR A 63 -9.84 10.11 -6.40
CA TYR A 63 -9.34 9.99 -7.78
C TYR A 63 -7.94 9.37 -7.87
N GLN A 64 -7.11 9.55 -6.85
CA GLN A 64 -5.77 8.95 -6.79
C GLN A 64 -5.80 7.42 -6.74
N ILE A 65 -6.80 6.82 -6.08
CA ILE A 65 -6.94 5.36 -6.01
C ILE A 65 -7.27 4.81 -7.41
N LEU A 66 -8.21 5.46 -8.11
CA LEU A 66 -8.57 5.08 -9.48
C LEU A 66 -7.41 5.21 -10.47
N ILE A 67 -6.61 6.27 -10.36
CA ILE A 67 -5.42 6.44 -11.21
C ILE A 67 -4.45 5.27 -10.96
N ASN A 68 -4.15 4.96 -9.70
CA ASN A 68 -3.23 3.87 -9.36
C ASN A 68 -3.74 2.50 -9.84
N GLU A 69 -5.04 2.24 -9.73
CA GLU A 69 -5.64 1.00 -10.20
C GLU A 69 -5.58 0.89 -11.73
N THR A 70 -5.89 1.99 -12.43
CA THR A 70 -5.83 2.04 -13.90
C THR A 70 -4.41 1.79 -14.40
N LEU A 71 -3.40 2.41 -13.78
CA LEU A 71 -1.99 2.20 -14.12
C LEU A 71 -1.55 0.75 -13.86
N ARG A 72 -2.04 0.13 -12.78
CA ARG A 72 -1.77 -1.29 -12.49
C ARG A 72 -2.36 -2.19 -13.57
N GLN A 73 -3.62 -1.99 -13.94
CA GLN A 73 -4.28 -2.77 -14.99
C GLN A 73 -3.61 -2.57 -16.35
N ALA A 74 -3.18 -1.35 -16.68
CA ALA A 74 -2.45 -1.07 -17.91
C ALA A 74 -1.11 -1.83 -17.95
N LYS A 75 -0.35 -1.81 -16.85
CA LYS A 75 0.88 -2.59 -16.72
C LYS A 75 0.60 -4.09 -16.90
N GLU A 76 -0.35 -4.65 -16.16
CA GLU A 76 -0.67 -6.08 -16.24
C GLU A 76 -1.01 -6.49 -17.68
N ARG A 77 -1.82 -5.69 -18.39
CA ARG A 77 -2.17 -5.93 -19.80
C ARG A 77 -0.95 -5.90 -20.74
N GLU A 78 0.03 -5.04 -20.47
CA GLU A 78 1.28 -4.97 -21.26
C GLU A 78 2.14 -6.23 -21.04
N GLU A 79 2.32 -6.63 -19.78
CA GLU A 79 3.06 -7.85 -19.42
C GLU A 79 2.43 -9.10 -20.04
N PHE A 80 1.09 -9.18 -20.06
CA PHE A 80 0.36 -10.26 -20.73
C PHE A 80 0.54 -10.30 -22.25
N LYS A 81 0.67 -9.15 -22.92
CA LYS A 81 0.92 -9.11 -24.37
C LYS A 81 2.36 -9.52 -24.71
N ASN A 82 3.31 -9.18 -23.85
CA ASN A 82 4.72 -9.47 -24.07
C ASN A 82 5.03 -10.97 -23.89
N THR A 83 4.39 -11.65 -22.93
CA THR A 83 4.55 -13.11 -22.79
C THR A 83 4.00 -13.89 -23.98
N THR A 84 2.88 -13.44 -24.58
CA THR A 84 2.33 -14.06 -25.80
C THR A 84 3.20 -13.80 -27.02
N ALA A 85 3.91 -12.68 -27.09
CA ALA A 85 4.81 -12.37 -28.20
C ALA A 85 6.10 -13.21 -28.19
N THR A 86 6.57 -13.66 -27.01
CA THR A 86 7.78 -14.50 -26.89
C THR A 86 7.57 -15.99 -27.16
N MET A 87 6.33 -16.48 -27.18
CA MET A 87 6.04 -17.89 -27.55
C MET A 87 5.84 -18.10 -29.06
N ASP A 88 5.95 -17.05 -29.87
CA ASP A 88 5.65 -17.05 -31.31
C ASP A 88 6.93 -16.99 -32.19
N HIS A 89 8.09 -17.40 -31.67
CA HIS A 89 9.31 -17.57 -32.49
C HIS A 89 9.77 -19.04 -32.49
N PRO A 90 9.78 -19.73 -33.66
CA PRO A 90 10.18 -21.13 -33.82
C PRO A 90 11.70 -21.35 -33.73
#